data_AF-A0A2V6V388-F1
#
_entry.id   AF-A0A2V6V388-F1
#
_cell.length_a   1.000
_cell.length_b   1.000
_cell.length_c   1.000
_cell.angle_alpha   90.00
_cell.angle_beta   90.00
_cell.angle_gamma   90.00
#
_symmetry.space_group_name_H-M   'P 1'
#
loop_
_entity.id
_entity.type
_entity.pdbx_description
1 polymer ?
#
loop_
_entity_poly.entity_id
_entity_poly.type
_entity_poly.pdbx_seq_one_letter_code
_entity_poly.pdbx_strand_id
1 'polypeptide(L)'
;MSFIPREGAAFGSEREVYMKGVFHAKLILVVLAGLVLGAAALLQAQTLTSTLFRASDPGVRGGPAGAGGPIDGQPPLTGRQTDFFLAGKEEFEQADDVPEGLGPRMNLDSCGGCHAQPATGGTSP
;
A
#
# COMPACT_ATOMS: atom_id res chain seq x y z
N MET A 1 -34.26 76.07 -40.53
CA MET A 1 -33.97 74.63 -40.75
C MET A 1 -33.30 74.08 -39.50
N SER A 2 -34.02 73.28 -38.72
CA SER A 2 -33.47 72.56 -37.57
C SER A 2 -32.64 71.37 -38.05
N PHE A 3 -31.37 71.30 -37.65
CA PHE A 3 -30.55 70.10 -37.79
C PHE A 3 -30.57 69.34 -36.46
N ILE A 4 -31.07 68.10 -36.52
CA ILE A 4 -31.16 67.15 -35.41
C ILE A 4 -29.78 66.48 -35.26
N PRO A 5 -29.19 66.39 -34.05
CA PRO A 5 -27.93 65.67 -33.88
C PRO A 5 -28.15 64.15 -33.91
N ARG A 6 -27.26 63.42 -34.61
CA ARG A 6 -27.21 61.96 -34.59
C ARG A 6 -26.47 61.48 -33.34
N GLU A 7 -27.22 61.20 -32.27
CA GLU A 7 -26.65 60.72 -30.98
C GLU A 7 -26.65 59.19 -30.81
N GLY A 8 -26.93 58.41 -31.86
CA GLY A 8 -27.22 56.97 -31.71
C GLY A 8 -26.08 55.95 -31.89
N ALA A 9 -24.90 56.34 -32.37
CA ALA A 9 -23.91 55.35 -32.83
C ALA A 9 -22.88 54.89 -31.77
N ALA A 10 -22.48 55.75 -30.83
CA ALA A 10 -21.42 55.45 -29.86
C ALA A 10 -21.89 54.62 -28.65
N PHE A 11 -23.17 54.75 -28.26
CA PHE A 11 -23.74 54.02 -27.11
C PHE A 11 -23.94 52.52 -27.40
N GLY A 12 -24.03 52.13 -28.68
CA GLY A 12 -24.17 50.73 -29.10
C GLY A 12 -22.89 49.91 -28.92
N SER A 13 -21.72 50.51 -29.19
CA SER A 13 -20.43 49.80 -29.12
C SER A 13 -19.98 49.49 -27.69
N GLU A 14 -20.22 50.39 -26.73
CA GLU A 14 -19.86 50.16 -25.33
C GLU A 14 -20.71 49.05 -24.69
N ARG A 15 -22.01 49.04 -25.01
CA ARG A 15 -22.92 47.98 -24.57
C ARG A 15 -22.57 46.63 -25.19
N GLU A 16 -22.12 46.61 -26.43
CA GLU A 16 -21.66 45.39 -27.11
C GLU A 16 -20.35 44.85 -26.51
N VAL A 17 -19.39 45.72 -26.20
CA VAL A 17 -18.14 45.35 -25.51
C VAL A 17 -18.41 44.81 -24.11
N TYR A 18 -19.30 45.48 -23.35
CA TYR A 18 -19.73 45.00 -22.03
C TYR A 18 -20.41 43.63 -22.10
N MET A 19 -21.35 43.43 -23.03
CA MET A 19 -22.06 42.16 -23.17
C MET A 19 -21.14 41.02 -23.63
N LYS A 20 -20.15 41.30 -24.49
CA LYS A 20 -19.07 40.35 -24.82
C LYS A 20 -18.24 40.04 -23.57
N GLY A 21 -17.81 41.04 -22.80
CA GLY A 21 -17.05 40.83 -21.57
C GLY A 21 -17.79 39.96 -20.53
N VAL A 22 -19.08 40.22 -20.32
CA VAL A 22 -19.93 39.42 -19.41
C VAL A 22 -20.10 37.98 -19.93
N PHE A 23 -20.22 37.79 -21.25
CA PHE A 23 -20.29 36.46 -21.85
C PHE A 23 -18.98 35.67 -21.65
N HIS A 24 -17.82 36.29 -21.87
CA HIS A 24 -16.52 35.67 -21.64
C HIS A 24 -16.29 35.37 -20.15
N ALA A 25 -16.65 36.29 -19.25
CA ALA A 25 -16.55 36.06 -17.80
C ALA A 25 -17.42 34.87 -17.35
N LYS A 26 -18.67 34.76 -17.85
CA LYS A 26 -19.53 33.62 -17.59
C LYS A 26 -18.97 32.32 -18.16
N LEU A 27 -18.42 32.36 -19.37
CA LEU A 27 -17.78 31.21 -20.01
C LEU A 27 -16.58 30.71 -19.17
N ILE A 28 -15.72 31.62 -18.73
CA ILE A 28 -14.57 31.31 -17.87
C ILE A 28 -15.03 30.68 -16.55
N LEU A 29 -16.05 31.24 -15.90
CA LEU A 29 -16.59 30.69 -14.66
C LEU A 29 -17.16 29.27 -14.84
N VAL A 30 -17.85 29.00 -15.95
CA VAL A 30 -18.37 27.66 -16.25
C VAL A 30 -17.24 26.66 -16.49
N VAL A 31 -16.19 27.05 -17.23
CA VAL A 31 -15.03 26.20 -17.46
C VAL A 31 -14.29 25.91 -16.15
N LEU A 32 -14.07 26.91 -15.31
CA LEU A 32 -13.45 26.72 -14.00
C LEU A 32 -14.27 25.81 -13.09
N ALA A 33 -15.59 25.98 -13.04
CA ALA A 33 -16.48 25.09 -12.29
C ALA A 33 -16.41 23.65 -12.81
N GLY A 34 -16.40 23.46 -14.13
CA GLY A 34 -16.23 22.15 -14.76
C GLY A 34 -14.89 21.49 -14.42
N LEU A 35 -13.79 22.25 -14.43
CA LEU A 35 -12.46 21.76 -14.06
C LEU A 35 -12.39 21.35 -12.58
N VAL A 36 -12.97 22.13 -11.67
CA VAL A 36 -13.03 21.81 -10.24
C VAL A 36 -13.86 20.53 -10.00
N LEU A 37 -15.03 20.43 -10.62
CA LEU A 37 -15.89 19.24 -10.51
C LEU A 37 -15.21 18.00 -11.10
N GLY A 38 -14.54 18.13 -12.24
CA GLY A 38 -13.76 17.06 -12.86
C GLY A 38 -12.59 16.59 -11.98
N ALA A 39 -11.83 17.52 -11.40
CA ALA A 39 -10.74 17.21 -10.49
C ALA A 39 -11.23 16.52 -9.20
N ALA A 40 -12.37 16.96 -8.64
CA ALA A 40 -12.98 16.33 -7.47
C ALA A 40 -13.43 14.88 -7.77
N ALA A 41 -14.05 14.64 -8.94
CA ALA A 41 -14.46 13.30 -9.36
C ALA A 41 -13.27 12.36 -9.57
N LEU A 42 -12.17 12.85 -10.16
CA LEU A 42 -10.92 12.11 -10.32
C LEU A 42 -10.29 11.74 -8.96
N LEU A 43 -10.29 12.68 -8.00
CA LEU A 43 -9.75 12.45 -6.67
C LEU A 43 -10.58 11.42 -5.88
N GLN A 44 -11.91 11.47 -6.00
CA GLN A 44 -12.80 10.47 -5.40
C GLN A 44 -12.63 9.08 -6.01
N ALA A 45 -12.44 8.97 -7.33
CA ALA A 45 -12.22 7.69 -8.01
C ALA A 45 -10.97 6.95 -7.47
N GLN A 46 -9.90 7.66 -7.11
CA GLN A 46 -8.67 7.06 -6.54
C GLN A 46 -8.88 6.50 -5.12
N THR A 47 -9.83 7.05 -4.35
CA THR A 47 -10.12 6.59 -2.98
C THR A 47 -11.02 5.36 -2.92
N LEU A 48 -11.86 5.13 -3.94
CA LEU A 48 -12.75 3.96 -3.99
C LEU A 48 -12.01 2.65 -4.28
N THR A 49 -10.89 2.71 -5.01
CA THR A 49 -10.07 1.53 -5.32
C THR A 49 -9.21 1.08 -4.13
N SER A 50 -8.95 1.97 -3.16
CA SER A 50 -8.04 1.73 -2.04
C SER A 50 -8.73 1.24 -0.76
N THR A 51 -10.08 1.28 -0.68
CA THR A 51 -10.83 0.81 0.50
C THR A 51 -11.38 -0.61 0.37
N LEU A 52 -11.39 -1.20 -0.83
CA LEU A 52 -12.00 -2.52 -1.07
C LEU A 52 -11.06 -3.70 -0.73
N PHE A 53 -9.74 -3.47 -0.69
CA PHE A 53 -8.77 -4.47 -0.27
C PHE A 53 -7.87 -3.89 0.81
N ARG A 54 -8.20 -4.19 2.08
CA ARG A 54 -7.30 -3.96 3.20
C ARG A 54 -6.58 -5.26 3.51
N ALA A 55 -5.29 -5.33 3.20
CA ALA A 55 -4.45 -6.41 3.69
C ALA A 55 -4.55 -6.44 5.22
N SER A 56 -4.98 -7.58 5.76
CA SER A 56 -5.01 -7.85 7.19
C SER A 56 -4.06 -9.00 7.45
N ASP A 57 -3.00 -8.73 8.19
CA ASP A 57 -2.13 -9.78 8.71
C ASP A 57 -2.85 -10.42 9.91
N PRO A 58 -3.15 -11.74 9.90
CA PRO A 58 -3.71 -12.42 11.07
C PRO A 58 -2.72 -12.48 12.26
N GLY A 59 -1.46 -12.09 12.05
CA GLY A 59 -0.39 -12.18 13.02
C GLY A 59 0.19 -13.59 13.10
N VAL A 60 1.07 -13.78 14.08
CA VAL A 60 1.68 -15.09 14.35
C VAL A 60 0.62 -16.13 14.70
N ARG A 61 0.82 -17.38 14.27
CA ARG A 61 -0.06 -18.49 14.65
C ARG A 61 0.01 -18.69 16.16
N GLY A 62 -1.10 -18.47 16.85
CA GLY A 62 -1.25 -18.79 18.28
C GLY A 62 -1.53 -20.28 18.53
N GLY A 63 -1.53 -20.67 19.81
CA GLY A 63 -1.76 -22.05 20.26
C GLY A 63 -0.47 -22.84 20.54
N PRO A 64 -0.58 -24.10 21.00
CA PRO A 64 0.58 -24.95 21.26
C PRO A 64 1.40 -25.22 19.98
N ALA A 65 2.68 -25.50 20.15
CA ALA A 65 3.53 -25.88 19.04
C ALA A 65 3.06 -27.20 18.41
N GLY A 66 2.76 -27.16 17.10
CA GLY A 66 2.48 -28.36 16.30
C GLY A 66 3.72 -28.95 15.62
N ALA A 67 4.88 -28.33 15.81
CA ALA A 67 6.16 -28.69 15.21
C ALA A 67 7.32 -28.19 16.09
N GLY A 68 8.55 -28.60 15.75
CA GLY A 68 9.80 -28.21 16.46
C GLY A 68 10.35 -29.26 17.42
N GLY A 69 9.54 -30.29 17.74
CA GLY A 69 10.01 -31.50 18.40
C GLY A 69 10.38 -32.61 17.40
N PRO A 70 11.05 -33.68 17.86
CA PRO A 70 11.23 -34.89 17.07
C PRO A 70 9.87 -35.46 16.64
N ILE A 71 9.84 -36.20 15.52
CA ILE A 71 8.59 -36.83 15.09
C ILE A 71 8.12 -37.87 16.10
N ASP A 72 6.91 -37.70 16.61
CA ASP A 72 6.23 -38.68 17.46
C ASP A 72 5.51 -39.69 16.56
N GLY A 73 6.27 -40.66 16.05
CA GLY A 73 5.80 -41.66 15.10
C GLY A 73 5.69 -43.09 15.67
N GLN A 74 5.02 -43.96 14.91
CA GLN A 74 5.12 -45.41 15.06
C GLN A 74 5.79 -45.99 13.81
N PRO A 75 6.96 -46.66 13.94
CA PRO A 75 7.71 -46.88 15.17
C PRO A 75 8.34 -45.57 15.72
N PRO A 76 8.61 -45.50 17.04
CA PRO A 76 9.34 -44.37 17.62
C PRO A 76 10.72 -44.20 16.98
N LEU A 77 11.29 -42.99 17.09
CA LEU A 77 12.69 -42.77 16.73
C LEU A 77 13.59 -43.70 17.53
N THR A 78 14.54 -44.32 16.84
CA THR A 78 15.65 -45.02 17.50
C THR A 78 16.51 -44.01 18.26
N GLY A 79 17.25 -44.45 19.27
CA GLY A 79 18.15 -43.56 20.03
C GLY A 79 19.08 -42.74 19.15
N ARG A 80 19.72 -43.36 18.16
CA ARG A 80 20.57 -42.65 17.19
C ARG A 80 19.83 -41.57 16.38
N GLN A 81 18.57 -41.81 16.01
CA GLN A 81 17.78 -40.81 15.28
C GLN A 81 17.40 -39.64 16.19
N THR A 82 17.08 -39.92 17.45
CA THR A 82 16.88 -38.87 18.46
C THR A 82 18.15 -38.04 18.65
N ASP A 83 19.31 -38.67 18.77
CA ASP A 83 20.59 -37.97 18.91
C ASP A 83 20.87 -37.07 17.70
N PHE A 84 20.66 -37.58 16.48
CA PHE A 84 20.80 -36.78 15.26
C PHE A 84 19.83 -35.60 15.20
N PHE A 85 18.58 -35.80 15.62
CA PHE A 85 17.59 -34.72 15.67
C PHE A 85 18.03 -33.63 16.65
N LEU A 86 18.50 -34.01 17.85
CA LEU A 86 18.92 -33.05 18.86
C LEU A 86 20.16 -32.26 18.42
N ALA A 87 21.16 -32.92 17.81
CA ALA A 87 22.33 -32.24 17.26
C ALA A 87 21.94 -31.28 16.12
N GLY A 88 21.04 -31.69 15.23
CA GLY A 88 20.54 -30.81 14.16
C GLY A 88 19.73 -29.63 14.70
N LYS A 89 18.97 -29.82 15.79
CA LYS A 89 18.23 -28.75 16.44
C LYS A 89 19.16 -27.73 17.10
N GLU A 90 20.24 -28.18 17.73
CA GLU A 90 21.27 -27.31 18.29
C GLU A 90 21.92 -26.43 17.21
N GLU A 91 22.35 -27.04 16.10
CA GLU A 91 22.89 -26.31 14.94
C GLU A 91 21.88 -25.31 14.37
N PHE A 92 20.61 -25.72 14.24
CA PHE A 92 19.55 -24.86 13.71
C PHE A 92 19.25 -23.63 14.60
N GLU A 93 19.44 -23.79 15.90
CA GLU A 93 19.26 -22.74 16.92
C GLU A 93 20.50 -21.86 17.10
N GLN A 94 21.63 -22.27 16.55
CA GLN A 94 22.89 -21.55 16.67
C GLN A 94 22.86 -20.22 15.92
N ALA A 95 23.41 -19.20 16.56
CA ALA A 95 23.71 -17.93 15.92
C ALA A 95 25.08 -18.02 15.23
N ASP A 96 25.10 -17.63 13.96
CA ASP A 96 26.27 -17.59 13.11
C ASP A 96 26.94 -16.21 13.16
N ASP A 97 28.27 -16.22 13.19
CA ASP A 97 29.05 -15.00 13.02
C ASP A 97 29.03 -14.53 11.55
N VAL A 98 29.38 -13.26 11.32
CA VAL A 98 29.40 -12.64 9.98
C VAL A 98 30.08 -13.48 8.87
N PRO A 99 31.20 -14.20 9.11
CA PRO A 99 31.84 -15.01 8.07
C PRO A 99 31.05 -16.26 7.67
N GLU A 100 30.32 -16.87 8.61
CA GLU A 100 29.64 -18.16 8.43
C GLU A 100 28.12 -18.02 8.34
N GLY A 101 27.58 -16.83 8.63
CA GLY A 101 26.15 -16.58 8.68
C GLY A 101 25.46 -16.48 7.33
N LEU A 102 24.17 -16.15 7.39
CA LEU A 102 23.22 -16.20 6.26
C LEU A 102 23.53 -15.25 5.08
N GLY A 103 24.64 -14.51 5.17
CA GLY A 103 25.12 -13.59 4.15
C GLY A 103 24.65 -12.14 4.34
N PRO A 104 25.25 -11.17 3.61
CA PRO A 104 25.11 -9.73 3.85
C PRO A 104 23.73 -9.15 3.52
N ARG A 105 22.78 -9.99 3.11
CA ARG A 105 21.42 -9.58 2.75
C ARG A 105 20.40 -9.90 3.84
N MET A 106 20.79 -10.71 4.83
CA MET A 106 19.90 -11.13 5.90
C MET A 106 20.19 -10.30 7.15
N ASN A 107 19.13 -9.98 7.90
CA ASN A 107 19.22 -9.21 9.15
C ASN A 107 19.13 -10.12 10.39
N LEU A 108 19.17 -11.44 10.18
CA LEU A 108 19.16 -12.46 11.21
C LEU A 108 20.42 -13.32 11.03
N ASP A 109 20.86 -13.90 12.13
CA ASP A 109 22.10 -14.65 12.28
C ASP A 109 21.84 -16.15 12.53
N SER A 110 20.59 -16.61 12.52
CA SER A 110 20.26 -18.02 12.77
C SER A 110 19.08 -18.47 11.94
N CYS A 111 19.02 -19.78 11.66
CA CYS A 111 17.83 -20.41 11.06
C CYS A 111 16.61 -20.22 11.97
N GLY A 112 16.82 -20.35 13.29
CA GLY A 112 15.80 -20.12 14.31
C GLY A 112 15.17 -18.73 14.28
N GLY A 113 15.89 -17.69 13.84
CA GLY A 113 15.36 -16.31 13.79
C GLY A 113 14.12 -16.16 12.90
N CYS A 114 14.11 -16.80 11.72
CA CYS A 114 12.94 -16.83 10.83
C CYS A 114 11.96 -17.96 11.17
N HIS A 115 12.45 -19.04 11.79
CA HIS A 115 11.69 -20.24 12.11
C HIS A 115 11.30 -20.35 13.59
N ALA A 116 11.02 -19.22 14.24
CA ALA A 116 10.86 -19.14 15.70
C ALA A 116 9.47 -19.50 16.24
N GLN A 117 8.42 -19.51 15.41
CA GLN A 117 7.04 -19.54 15.89
C GLN A 117 6.24 -20.73 15.35
N PRO A 118 5.35 -21.32 16.16
CA PRO A 118 5.17 -21.11 17.63
C PRO A 118 6.31 -21.72 18.48
N ALA A 119 7.22 -22.48 17.86
CA ALA A 119 8.47 -22.97 18.42
C ALA A 119 9.52 -23.04 17.29
N THR A 120 10.79 -23.21 17.64
CA THR A 120 11.86 -23.35 16.66
C THR A 120 11.60 -24.49 15.67
N GLY A 121 11.76 -24.22 14.39
CA GLY A 121 11.45 -25.16 13.30
C GLY A 121 9.97 -25.15 12.89
N GLY A 122 9.17 -24.24 13.44
CA GLY A 122 7.71 -24.21 13.30
C GLY A 122 7.14 -23.37 12.16
N THR A 123 7.95 -22.56 11.46
CA THR A 123 7.44 -21.74 10.33
C THR A 123 7.58 -22.51 9.00
N SER A 124 6.70 -23.47 8.78
CA SER A 124 6.31 -23.87 7.43
C SER A 124 5.02 -23.11 7.06
N PRO A 125 4.87 -22.64 5.80
CA PRO A 125 3.57 -22.16 5.29
C PRO A 125 2.44 -23.17 5.54
#